data_AF-A0A965V8U0-F1
#
_entry.id   AF-A0A965V8U0-F1
#
_cell.length_a   1.000
_cell.length_b   1.000
_cell.length_c   1.000
_cell.angle_alpha   90.00
_cell.angle_beta   90.00
_cell.angle_gamma   90.00
#
_symmetry.space_group_name_H-M   'P 1'
#
loop_
_entity.id
_entity.type
_entity.pdbx_description
1 polymer ?
#
loop_
_entity_poly.entity_id
_entity_poly.type
_entity_poly.pdbx_seq_one_letter_code
_entity_poly.pdbx_strand_id
1 'polypeptide(L)'
;MKTNSRLSLCLLSLLAILGSVACELPPVRVIQMTDGGQVQPNRADQPGTRAGTGSSNDFPSPETSKTDNSTHWIQISSSSDTYLKSERLDSTQLEKSQKCLLAKGTRHNLARAPDWLGNHVKIELKRPMAGCGFTEGWVFAQHIESSSDSAMGPVLSTHTSEATLYSTENTAMEGGPKDRCGRPLSTLVDYLNGDADVVSVAMDSMALPYGTLIRIPEIEKRLALTEAIPFKVVDTGSAFIGRGLARMDICVGHDQKTIFSPDFVWISHKSFEIQIISRGQSFDCR
;
A
#
# COMPACT_ATOMS: atom_id res chain seq x y z
N MET A 1 69.26 -23.11 -33.57
CA MET A 1 68.23 -23.58 -32.63
C MET A 1 66.86 -23.26 -33.21
N LYS A 2 65.93 -24.19 -33.07
CA LYS A 2 64.71 -24.37 -33.88
C LYS A 2 63.65 -23.27 -33.66
N THR A 3 63.11 -22.79 -34.78
CA THR A 3 61.82 -22.11 -34.92
C THR A 3 60.65 -23.07 -34.69
N ASN A 4 59.54 -22.60 -34.11
CA ASN A 4 58.16 -23.02 -34.42
C ASN A 4 57.16 -22.16 -33.61
N SER A 5 56.28 -21.36 -34.24
CA SER A 5 55.04 -21.72 -34.95
C SER A 5 53.85 -21.92 -34.02
N ARG A 6 52.89 -20.98 -34.05
CA ARG A 6 51.41 -21.15 -34.13
C ARG A 6 50.66 -19.94 -33.54
N LEU A 7 50.43 -18.93 -34.36
CA LEU A 7 49.22 -18.10 -34.25
C LEU A 7 48.10 -18.84 -35.00
N SER A 8 47.15 -19.38 -34.26
CA SER A 8 45.93 -19.94 -34.83
C SER A 8 44.79 -18.95 -34.63
N LEU A 9 44.17 -18.59 -35.75
CA LEU A 9 42.89 -17.91 -35.86
C LEU A 9 41.88 -18.49 -34.86
N CYS A 10 41.24 -17.60 -34.09
CA CYS A 10 39.87 -17.79 -33.61
C CYS A 10 39.12 -16.48 -33.88
N LEU A 11 38.82 -16.28 -35.17
CA LEU A 11 37.91 -15.28 -35.69
C LEU A 11 36.69 -16.06 -36.21
N LEU A 12 35.69 -16.30 -35.37
CA LEU A 12 34.32 -16.62 -35.81
C LEU A 12 33.38 -16.74 -34.60
N SER A 13 32.28 -15.99 -34.69
CA SER A 13 30.97 -16.30 -34.10
C SER A 13 30.74 -15.98 -32.61
N LEU A 14 30.39 -14.73 -32.31
CA LEU A 14 29.31 -14.45 -31.34
C LEU A 14 28.71 -13.05 -31.56
N LEU A 15 28.05 -12.86 -32.70
CA LEU A 15 27.31 -11.64 -33.02
C LEU A 15 25.94 -12.02 -33.59
N ALA A 16 25.05 -12.49 -32.73
CA ALA A 16 23.60 -12.51 -32.93
C ALA A 16 22.94 -13.10 -31.69
N ILE A 17 22.30 -12.25 -30.89
CA ILE A 17 21.00 -12.39 -30.20
C ILE A 17 20.96 -11.21 -29.22
N LEU A 18 20.89 -10.00 -29.77
CA LEU A 18 20.27 -8.87 -29.08
C LEU A 18 18.82 -8.89 -29.53
N GLY A 19 18.05 -9.79 -28.92
CA GLY A 19 16.60 -9.74 -28.98
C GLY A 19 16.19 -8.46 -28.28
N SER A 20 15.75 -7.49 -29.07
CA SER A 20 15.16 -6.24 -28.59
C SER A 20 13.91 -6.61 -27.80
N VAL A 21 14.04 -6.76 -26.48
CA VAL A 21 12.89 -6.77 -25.58
C VAL A 21 12.42 -5.33 -25.53
N ALA A 22 11.53 -4.97 -26.44
CA ALA A 22 10.70 -3.80 -26.27
C ALA A 22 9.89 -4.06 -24.99
N CYS A 23 10.34 -3.49 -23.88
CA CYS A 23 9.48 -3.29 -22.72
C CYS A 23 8.37 -2.35 -23.17
N GLU A 24 7.27 -2.91 -23.66
CA GLU A 24 6.01 -2.20 -23.72
C GLU A 24 5.64 -1.88 -22.27
N LEU A 25 5.88 -0.62 -21.89
CA LEU A 25 5.33 -0.08 -20.65
C LEU A 25 3.81 -0.31 -20.69
N PRO A 26 3.21 -0.82 -19.60
CA PRO A 26 1.76 -0.93 -19.54
C PRO A 26 1.15 0.45 -19.85
N PRO A 27 0.02 0.49 -20.57
CA PRO A 27 -0.62 1.76 -20.88
C PRO A 27 -0.87 2.51 -19.57
N VAL A 28 -0.28 3.71 -19.46
CA VAL A 28 -0.59 4.66 -18.38
C VAL A 28 -2.10 4.84 -18.41
N ARG A 29 -2.78 4.35 -17.38
CA ARG A 29 -4.20 4.63 -17.19
C ARG A 29 -4.30 6.10 -16.81
N VAL A 30 -4.47 6.95 -17.81
CA VAL A 30 -4.98 8.30 -17.59
C VAL A 30 -6.38 8.10 -17.02
N ILE A 31 -6.51 8.24 -15.71
CA ILE A 31 -7.81 8.34 -15.06
C ILE A 31 -8.39 9.65 -15.59
N GLN A 32 -9.22 9.58 -16.62
CA GLN A 32 -10.04 10.71 -17.02
C GLN A 32 -10.99 10.97 -15.86
N MET A 33 -10.70 12.02 -15.08
CA MET A 33 -11.62 12.52 -14.07
C MET A 33 -12.82 13.08 -14.83
N THR A 34 -13.91 12.31 -14.84
CA THR A 34 -15.15 12.71 -15.52
C THR A 34 -15.77 13.86 -14.75
N ASP A 35 -15.98 14.99 -15.42
CA ASP A 35 -16.76 16.12 -14.93
C ASP A 35 -18.09 15.65 -14.33
N GLY A 36 -18.38 16.13 -13.12
CA GLY A 36 -19.57 15.78 -12.35
C GLY A 36 -20.87 16.01 -13.13
N GLY A 37 -21.45 14.91 -13.59
CA GLY A 37 -22.76 14.89 -14.23
C GLY A 37 -23.85 15.39 -13.28
N GLN A 38 -24.65 16.34 -13.78
CA GLN A 38 -25.81 16.87 -13.07
C GLN A 38 -26.86 15.78 -12.81
N VAL A 39 -27.37 15.77 -11.57
CA VAL A 39 -28.47 14.93 -11.11
C VAL A 39 -29.78 15.38 -11.76
N GLN A 40 -30.41 14.51 -12.56
CA GLN A 40 -31.82 14.68 -12.96
C GLN A 40 -32.75 14.12 -11.87
N PRO A 41 -33.87 14.79 -11.55
CA PRO A 41 -34.82 14.32 -10.55
C PRO A 41 -35.69 13.15 -11.06
N ASN A 42 -35.90 12.18 -10.17
CA ASN A 42 -36.66 10.96 -10.37
C ASN A 42 -38.13 11.21 -10.75
N ARG A 43 -38.62 10.44 -11.73
CA ARG A 43 -40.04 10.30 -12.07
C ARG A 43 -40.57 8.99 -11.49
N ALA A 44 -41.69 9.08 -10.80
CA ALA A 44 -42.40 7.99 -10.15
C ALA A 44 -43.21 7.11 -11.13
N ASP A 45 -43.54 5.93 -10.60
CA ASP A 45 -44.62 4.99 -10.94
C ASP A 45 -44.50 4.06 -12.16
N GLN A 46 -44.46 2.75 -11.88
CA GLN A 46 -45.57 1.83 -12.21
C GLN A 46 -45.43 0.45 -11.49
N PRO A 47 -46.55 -0.15 -11.01
CA PRO A 47 -46.59 -1.52 -10.51
C PRO A 47 -47.06 -2.50 -11.59
N GLY A 48 -46.41 -3.66 -11.68
CA GLY A 48 -46.76 -4.71 -12.63
C GLY A 48 -46.45 -6.12 -12.12
N THR A 49 -47.50 -6.82 -11.72
CA THR A 49 -47.55 -8.23 -11.28
C THR A 49 -47.31 -9.19 -12.44
N ARG A 50 -46.52 -10.28 -12.25
CA ARG A 50 -46.90 -11.60 -12.78
C ARG A 50 -46.12 -12.78 -12.17
N ALA A 51 -46.89 -13.77 -11.74
CA ALA A 51 -46.46 -15.12 -11.40
C ALA A 51 -45.99 -15.89 -12.64
N GLY A 52 -45.00 -16.78 -12.45
CA GLY A 52 -44.49 -17.69 -13.46
C GLY A 52 -43.73 -18.84 -12.83
N THR A 53 -44.42 -19.97 -12.69
CA THR A 53 -43.92 -21.31 -12.36
C THR A 53 -42.99 -21.86 -13.46
N GLY A 54 -41.95 -22.59 -13.06
CA GLY A 54 -41.56 -23.81 -13.75
C GLY A 54 -40.12 -23.95 -14.21
N SER A 55 -39.56 -25.09 -13.82
CA SER A 55 -38.73 -25.99 -14.61
C SER A 55 -37.21 -25.94 -14.41
N SER A 56 -36.78 -27.03 -13.77
CA SER A 56 -35.46 -27.63 -13.67
C SER A 56 -34.72 -27.71 -15.02
N ASN A 57 -33.44 -27.34 -15.01
CA ASN A 57 -32.43 -27.93 -15.87
C ASN A 57 -31.11 -27.97 -15.09
N ASP A 58 -30.82 -29.13 -14.51
CA ASP A 58 -29.49 -29.51 -14.05
C ASP A 58 -28.54 -29.55 -15.25
N PHE A 59 -27.74 -28.50 -15.39
CA PHE A 59 -26.54 -28.52 -16.22
C PHE A 59 -25.33 -28.63 -15.28
N PRO A 60 -24.48 -29.68 -15.41
CA PRO A 60 -23.24 -29.73 -14.67
C PRO A 60 -22.37 -28.56 -15.13
N SER A 61 -22.20 -27.60 -14.22
CA SER A 61 -21.33 -26.44 -14.40
C SER A 61 -19.93 -26.94 -14.75
N PRO A 62 -19.32 -26.54 -15.87
CA PRO A 62 -17.95 -26.92 -16.17
C PRO A 62 -17.08 -26.35 -15.05
N GLU A 63 -16.36 -27.23 -14.35
CA GLU A 63 -15.25 -26.87 -13.48
C GLU A 63 -14.19 -26.15 -14.33
N THR A 64 -14.43 -24.87 -14.58
CA THR A 64 -13.40 -23.95 -14.99
C THR A 64 -12.52 -23.82 -13.76
N SER A 65 -11.42 -24.58 -13.75
CA SER A 65 -10.27 -24.25 -12.93
C SER A 65 -9.88 -22.83 -13.30
N LYS A 66 -10.45 -21.85 -12.59
CA LYS A 66 -9.96 -20.48 -12.60
C LYS A 66 -8.49 -20.61 -12.29
N THR A 67 -7.64 -20.31 -13.28
CA THR A 67 -6.21 -20.14 -13.06
C THR A 67 -6.10 -19.24 -11.84
N ASP A 68 -5.53 -19.81 -10.78
CA ASP A 68 -5.43 -19.23 -9.45
C ASP A 68 -4.47 -18.03 -9.51
N ASN A 69 -4.97 -16.94 -10.11
CA ASN A 69 -4.35 -15.63 -10.25
C ASN A 69 -4.40 -14.85 -8.92
N SER A 70 -4.58 -15.54 -7.80
CA SER A 70 -4.43 -14.93 -6.49
C SER A 70 -2.97 -14.47 -6.34
N THR A 71 -2.75 -13.16 -6.55
CA THR A 71 -1.46 -12.49 -6.42
C THR A 71 -1.19 -12.12 -4.97
N HIS A 72 -1.53 -13.00 -4.03
CA HIS A 72 -1.32 -12.70 -2.62
C HIS A 72 0.14 -12.98 -2.24
N TRP A 73 0.77 -12.03 -1.54
CA TRP A 73 2.16 -12.14 -1.14
C TRP A 73 2.46 -11.27 0.08
N ILE A 74 3.52 -11.62 0.80
CA ILE A 74 4.17 -10.75 1.79
C ILE A 74 5.67 -10.67 1.49
N GLN A 75 6.29 -9.55 1.84
CA GLN A 75 7.73 -9.37 1.82
C GLN A 75 8.24 -9.15 3.25
N ILE A 76 9.23 -9.96 3.64
CA ILE A 76 9.88 -9.80 4.94
C ILE A 76 10.85 -8.63 4.85
N SER A 77 10.86 -7.80 5.90
CA SER A 77 11.78 -6.71 6.14
C SER A 77 13.19 -7.05 5.69
N SER A 78 13.84 -6.14 4.99
CA SER A 78 15.25 -6.24 4.62
C SER A 78 16.21 -6.15 5.82
N SER A 79 15.73 -5.66 6.98
CA SER A 79 16.54 -5.40 8.17
C SER A 79 16.56 -6.53 9.20
N SER A 80 15.55 -7.41 9.24
CA SER A 80 15.43 -8.46 10.26
C SER A 80 14.75 -9.73 9.73
N ASP A 81 15.26 -10.89 10.16
CA ASP A 81 14.58 -12.17 9.93
C ASP A 81 13.32 -12.26 10.80
N THR A 82 12.40 -13.14 10.43
CA THR A 82 11.20 -13.41 11.24
C THR A 82 10.86 -14.90 11.24
N TYR A 83 9.78 -15.26 11.91
CA TYR A 83 9.31 -16.63 11.95
C TYR A 83 7.85 -16.70 11.54
N LEU A 84 7.53 -17.69 10.72
CA LEU A 84 6.17 -18.24 10.61
C LEU A 84 5.93 -19.14 11.80
N LYS A 85 4.96 -18.81 12.64
CA LYS A 85 4.71 -19.48 13.93
C LYS A 85 3.37 -20.19 13.93
N SER A 86 3.26 -21.37 14.53
CA SER A 86 1.97 -22.06 14.65
C SER A 86 0.98 -21.31 15.54
N GLU A 87 1.48 -20.52 16.50
CA GLU A 87 0.68 -19.76 17.47
C GLU A 87 1.10 -18.28 17.53
N ARG A 88 0.21 -17.44 18.06
CA ARG A 88 0.42 -16.00 18.25
C ARG A 88 1.19 -15.70 19.56
N LEU A 89 2.32 -16.37 19.74
CA LEU A 89 3.24 -16.22 20.87
C LEU A 89 4.60 -15.69 20.40
N ASP A 90 5.44 -15.24 21.34
CA ASP A 90 6.82 -14.88 20.99
C ASP A 90 7.60 -16.09 20.51
N SER A 91 8.49 -15.89 19.54
CA SER A 91 9.26 -17.00 18.95
C SER A 91 10.17 -17.69 19.97
N THR A 92 10.50 -17.05 21.08
CA THR A 92 11.28 -17.63 22.19
C THR A 92 10.46 -18.60 23.04
N GLN A 93 9.13 -18.52 23.01
CA GLN A 93 8.21 -19.38 23.76
C GLN A 93 7.79 -20.61 22.96
N LEU A 94 8.13 -20.68 21.67
CA LEU A 94 7.76 -21.76 20.78
C LEU A 94 8.91 -22.73 20.54
N GLU A 95 8.58 -24.01 20.50
CA GLU A 95 9.52 -25.05 20.11
C GLU A 95 9.98 -24.88 18.65
N LYS A 96 11.10 -25.52 18.30
CA LYS A 96 11.63 -25.46 16.93
C LYS A 96 10.65 -26.03 15.89
N SER A 97 9.84 -27.02 16.28
CA SER A 97 8.79 -27.63 15.44
C SER A 97 7.61 -26.69 15.17
N GLN A 98 7.42 -25.67 16.01
CA GLN A 98 6.31 -24.72 15.97
C GLN A 98 6.65 -23.41 15.26
N LYS A 99 7.86 -23.29 14.70
CA LYS A 99 8.29 -22.08 14.01
C LYS A 99 9.22 -22.37 12.85
N CYS A 100 9.05 -21.61 11.78
CA CYS A 100 9.84 -21.73 10.56
C CYS A 100 10.43 -20.37 10.21
N LEU A 101 11.76 -20.32 10.02
CA LEU A 101 12.48 -19.08 9.74
C LEU A 101 12.05 -18.54 8.36
N LEU A 102 11.54 -17.31 8.34
CA LEU A 102 11.36 -16.52 7.12
C LEU A 102 12.53 -15.53 7.07
N ALA A 103 13.43 -15.72 6.11
CA ALA A 103 14.61 -14.90 5.99
C ALA A 103 14.24 -13.45 5.62
N LYS A 104 15.04 -12.50 6.07
CA LYS A 104 14.90 -11.09 5.71
C LYS A 104 15.00 -10.88 4.20
N GLY A 105 14.23 -9.92 3.68
CA GLY A 105 14.21 -9.56 2.27
C GLY A 105 13.60 -10.62 1.34
N THR A 106 13.01 -11.70 1.87
CA THR A 106 12.35 -12.71 1.03
C THR A 106 10.87 -12.39 0.83
N ARG A 107 10.40 -12.67 -0.38
CA ARG A 107 8.97 -12.61 -0.73
C ARG A 107 8.36 -14.00 -0.67
N HIS A 108 7.20 -14.11 -0.06
CA HIS A 108 6.44 -15.35 0.06
C HIS A 108 5.07 -15.19 -0.59
N ASN A 109 4.75 -16.08 -1.52
CA ASN A 109 3.43 -16.15 -2.12
C ASN A 109 2.46 -16.83 -1.15
N LEU A 110 1.27 -16.27 -1.03
CA LEU A 110 0.21 -16.74 -0.14
C LEU A 110 -0.89 -17.44 -0.93
N ALA A 111 -1.53 -18.42 -0.30
CA ALA A 111 -2.72 -19.10 -0.83
C ALA A 111 -3.96 -18.21 -0.77
N ARG A 112 -3.98 -17.24 0.14
CA ARG A 112 -5.06 -16.27 0.34
C ARG A 112 -4.53 -14.97 0.94
N ALA A 113 -5.38 -13.96 1.01
CA ALA A 113 -5.07 -12.70 1.64
C ALA A 113 -4.59 -12.87 3.11
N PRO A 114 -3.55 -12.14 3.55
CA PRO A 114 -3.12 -12.12 4.94
C PRO A 114 -4.18 -11.47 5.84
N ASP A 115 -4.35 -12.03 7.04
CA ASP A 115 -5.29 -11.56 8.05
C ASP A 115 -4.52 -10.88 9.19
N TRP A 116 -4.74 -9.57 9.37
CA TRP A 116 -3.97 -8.74 10.30
C TRP A 116 -4.66 -8.66 11.66
N LEU A 117 -3.98 -9.13 12.71
CA LEU A 117 -4.53 -9.15 14.07
C LEU A 117 -3.52 -8.64 15.10
N GLY A 118 -3.64 -7.35 15.44
CA GLY A 118 -2.74 -6.68 16.38
C GLY A 118 -1.32 -6.63 15.83
N ASN A 119 -0.31 -7.04 16.59
CA ASN A 119 1.09 -7.04 16.14
C ASN A 119 1.49 -8.29 15.30
N HIS A 120 0.52 -9.09 14.86
CA HIS A 120 0.76 -10.30 14.10
C HIS A 120 -0.12 -10.39 12.86
N VAL A 121 0.36 -11.14 11.87
CA VAL A 121 -0.33 -11.41 10.61
C VAL A 121 -0.48 -12.90 10.46
N LYS A 122 -1.72 -13.37 10.36
CA LYS A 122 -1.98 -14.75 9.97
C LYS A 122 -1.82 -14.86 8.46
N ILE A 123 -0.95 -15.75 8.02
CA ILE A 123 -0.72 -16.02 6.61
C ILE A 123 -0.89 -17.50 6.31
N GLU A 124 -1.17 -17.81 5.06
CA GLU A 124 -1.17 -19.17 4.54
C GLU A 124 -0.27 -19.21 3.30
N LEU A 125 0.87 -19.87 3.40
CA LEU A 125 1.84 -19.97 2.30
C LEU A 125 1.29 -20.84 1.18
N LYS A 126 1.47 -20.38 -0.07
CA LYS A 126 1.04 -21.13 -1.27
C LYS A 126 1.80 -22.45 -1.44
N ARG A 127 3.04 -22.53 -0.93
CA ARG A 127 3.86 -23.73 -0.97
C ARG A 127 4.45 -24.01 0.42
N PRO A 128 4.49 -25.28 0.85
CA PRO A 128 5.17 -25.65 2.09
C PRO A 128 6.64 -25.28 2.01
N MET A 129 7.16 -24.74 3.11
CA MET A 129 8.58 -24.48 3.25
C MET A 129 9.32 -25.76 3.63
N ALA A 130 10.51 -25.97 3.06
CA ALA A 130 11.33 -27.13 3.40
C ALA A 130 11.65 -27.14 4.91
N GLY A 131 11.33 -28.26 5.57
CA GLY A 131 11.53 -28.41 7.01
C GLY A 131 10.45 -27.75 7.89
N CYS A 132 9.41 -27.16 7.30
CA CYS A 132 8.28 -26.61 8.02
C CYS A 132 7.09 -27.59 7.98
N GLY A 133 6.56 -27.95 9.16
CA GLY A 133 5.44 -28.88 9.27
C GLY A 133 4.07 -28.28 8.93
N PHE A 134 4.01 -27.00 8.56
CA PHE A 134 2.78 -26.25 8.33
C PHE A 134 2.96 -25.15 7.28
N THR A 135 1.87 -24.79 6.61
CA THR A 135 1.79 -23.68 5.64
C THR A 135 1.07 -22.47 6.20
N GLU A 136 0.23 -22.67 7.23
CA GLU A 136 -0.53 -21.60 7.88
C GLU A 136 0.10 -21.24 9.22
N GLY A 137 0.25 -19.95 9.50
CA GLY A 137 0.79 -19.50 10.78
C GLY A 137 0.78 -17.98 10.94
N TRP A 138 1.45 -17.52 11.98
CA TRP A 138 1.55 -16.13 12.41
C TRP A 138 2.95 -15.58 12.14
N VAL A 139 3.02 -14.41 11.52
CA VAL A 139 4.24 -13.64 11.32
C VAL A 139 4.15 -12.35 12.14
N PHE A 140 5.27 -11.90 12.71
CA PHE A 140 5.29 -10.62 13.41
C PHE A 140 5.14 -9.46 12.41
N ALA A 141 4.11 -8.64 12.59
CA ALA A 141 3.68 -7.63 11.62
C ALA A 141 4.77 -6.60 11.32
N GLN A 142 5.55 -6.19 12.32
CA GLN A 142 6.64 -5.20 12.12
C GLN A 142 7.81 -5.73 11.30
N HIS A 143 7.88 -7.04 11.06
CA HIS A 143 8.86 -7.65 10.16
C HIS A 143 8.33 -7.86 8.74
N ILE A 144 7.09 -7.44 8.44
CA ILE A 144 6.56 -7.42 7.08
C ILE A 144 6.74 -6.01 6.52
N GLU A 145 7.48 -5.90 5.43
CA GLU A 145 7.77 -4.64 4.73
C GLU A 145 6.63 -4.24 3.81
N SER A 146 6.03 -5.20 3.11
CA SER A 146 4.93 -4.98 2.18
C SER A 146 4.10 -6.25 1.97
N SER A 147 2.88 -6.08 1.46
CA SER A 147 1.89 -7.16 1.30
C SER A 147 0.88 -6.83 0.20
N SER A 148 0.33 -7.87 -0.43
CA SER A 148 -0.64 -7.79 -1.52
C SER A 148 -2.01 -7.21 -1.17
N ASP A 149 -2.54 -7.46 0.03
CA ASP A 149 -3.94 -7.08 0.37
C ASP A 149 -4.02 -5.87 1.28
N SER A 150 -2.88 -5.42 1.80
CA SER A 150 -2.75 -4.23 2.61
C SER A 150 -1.27 -4.00 2.78
N ALA A 151 -0.70 -3.15 1.94
CA ALA A 151 0.62 -2.56 2.17
C ALA A 151 0.71 -1.79 3.52
N MET A 152 -0.38 -1.75 4.29
CA MET A 152 -0.58 -0.81 5.38
C MET A 152 -0.50 -1.42 6.78
N GLY A 153 -0.85 -2.70 6.97
CA GLY A 153 -0.86 -3.35 8.29
C GLY A 153 -2.25 -3.42 8.98
N PRO A 154 -2.31 -3.83 10.27
CA PRO A 154 -3.54 -3.86 11.07
C PRO A 154 -3.91 -2.46 11.56
N VAL A 155 -5.20 -2.15 11.60
CA VAL A 155 -5.67 -0.93 12.29
C VAL A 155 -5.44 -1.07 13.79
N LEU A 156 -4.53 -0.27 14.33
CA LEU A 156 -4.14 -0.21 15.73
C LEU A 156 -5.16 0.58 16.56
N SER A 157 -5.64 1.69 16.03
CA SER A 157 -6.71 2.50 16.62
C SER A 157 -7.34 3.43 15.58
N THR A 158 -8.52 3.93 15.91
CA THR A 158 -9.33 4.79 15.05
C THR A 158 -9.67 6.08 15.77
N HIS A 159 -9.57 7.22 15.07
CA HIS A 159 -9.84 8.54 15.63
C HIS A 159 -10.56 9.42 14.60
N THR A 160 -11.19 10.49 15.05
CA THR A 160 -11.73 11.52 14.16
C THR A 160 -10.76 12.70 14.08
N SER A 161 -10.43 13.14 12.87
CA SER A 161 -9.54 14.28 12.63
C SER A 161 -10.13 15.22 11.59
N GLU A 162 -10.10 16.52 11.84
CA GLU A 162 -10.38 17.54 10.81
C GLU A 162 -9.17 17.66 9.88
N ALA A 163 -9.38 17.45 8.59
CA ALA A 163 -8.36 17.63 7.58
C ALA A 163 -8.41 19.03 6.98
N THR A 164 -7.25 19.67 6.88
CA THR A 164 -7.00 20.76 5.94
C THR A 164 -6.00 20.33 4.87
N LEU A 165 -5.83 21.16 3.85
CA LEU A 165 -4.94 20.88 2.71
C LEU A 165 -3.83 21.91 2.68
N TYR A 166 -2.64 21.49 2.25
CA TYR A 166 -1.53 22.39 1.99
C TYR A 166 -0.74 21.97 0.76
N SER A 167 0.06 22.90 0.23
CA SER A 167 0.95 22.68 -0.90
C SER A 167 2.41 22.69 -0.46
N THR A 168 3.28 22.18 -1.33
CA THR A 168 4.73 22.31 -1.13
C THR A 168 5.29 23.63 -1.66
N GLU A 169 4.44 24.55 -2.16
CA GLU A 169 4.90 25.87 -2.56
C GLU A 169 5.51 26.59 -1.35
N ASN A 170 6.70 27.14 -1.56
CA ASN A 170 7.39 27.88 -0.53
C ASN A 170 6.71 29.24 -0.32
N THR A 171 5.66 29.25 0.48
CA THR A 171 5.08 30.48 1.03
C THR A 171 5.72 30.75 2.38
N ALA A 172 5.70 32.02 2.83
CA ALA A 172 6.24 32.35 4.15
C ALA A 172 5.55 31.63 5.32
N MET A 173 4.41 30.96 5.08
CA MET A 173 3.59 30.30 6.09
C MET A 173 3.50 28.77 5.96
N GLU A 174 3.72 28.20 4.77
CA GLU A 174 3.78 26.75 4.55
C GLU A 174 5.25 26.34 4.61
N GLY A 175 5.61 25.33 5.42
CA GLY A 175 6.99 24.95 5.81
C GLY A 175 7.96 24.55 4.69
N GLY A 176 7.63 24.86 3.42
CA GLY A 176 8.41 24.55 2.23
C GLY A 176 8.20 23.12 1.75
N PRO A 177 8.98 22.67 0.76
CA PRO A 177 8.83 21.37 0.13
C PRO A 177 9.46 20.21 0.92
N LYS A 178 9.88 20.46 2.16
CA LYS A 178 10.61 19.49 2.98
C LYS A 178 9.88 19.25 4.29
N ASP A 179 9.91 18.01 4.75
CA ASP A 179 9.42 17.63 6.07
C ASP A 179 10.34 18.16 7.19
N ARG A 180 9.93 17.96 8.44
CA ARG A 180 10.71 18.36 9.63
C ARG A 180 12.08 17.67 9.77
N CYS A 181 12.34 16.62 8.99
CA CYS A 181 13.65 15.95 8.91
C CYS A 181 14.44 16.37 7.65
N GLY A 182 13.99 17.38 6.90
CA GLY A 182 14.65 17.90 5.70
C GLY A 182 14.50 17.02 4.45
N ARG A 183 13.63 16.00 4.48
CA ARG A 183 13.35 15.12 3.34
C ARG A 183 12.24 15.72 2.48
N PRO A 184 12.22 15.47 1.16
CA PRO A 184 11.12 15.93 0.31
C PRO A 184 9.76 15.41 0.79
N LEU A 185 8.74 16.26 0.76
CA LEU A 185 7.35 15.85 0.97
C LEU A 185 6.82 15.14 -0.28
N SER A 186 5.96 14.14 -0.06
CA SER A 186 5.26 13.40 -1.11
C SER A 186 3.80 13.83 -1.13
N THR A 187 3.31 14.28 -2.28
CA THR A 187 1.95 14.82 -2.40
C THR A 187 0.94 13.73 -2.75
N LEU A 188 -0.35 14.00 -2.53
CA LEU A 188 -1.43 13.12 -2.98
C LEU A 188 -1.42 12.96 -4.51
N VAL A 189 -1.10 14.03 -5.25
CA VAL A 189 -0.95 13.96 -6.70
C VAL A 189 0.21 13.04 -7.11
N ASP A 190 1.37 13.13 -6.44
CA ASP A 190 2.51 12.24 -6.73
C ASP A 190 2.12 10.78 -6.51
N TYR A 191 1.40 10.49 -5.42
CA TYR A 191 0.90 9.15 -5.15
C TYR A 191 -0.06 8.65 -6.24
N LEU A 192 -1.03 9.49 -6.64
CA LEU A 192 -1.99 9.14 -7.68
C LEU A 192 -1.34 8.94 -9.07
N ASN A 193 -0.21 9.61 -9.32
CA ASN A 193 0.58 9.42 -10.53
C ASN A 193 1.55 8.22 -10.46
N GLY A 194 1.72 7.62 -9.27
CA GLY A 194 2.69 6.54 -9.04
C GLY A 194 4.13 7.01 -8.84
N ASP A 195 4.34 8.31 -8.62
CA ASP A 195 5.64 8.93 -8.37
C ASP A 195 6.06 8.86 -6.89
N ALA A 196 5.13 8.53 -5.99
CA ALA A 196 5.38 8.34 -4.57
C ALA A 196 4.64 7.13 -4.00
N ASP A 197 5.29 6.44 -3.06
CA ASP A 197 4.69 5.30 -2.35
C ASP A 197 3.81 5.72 -1.17
N VAL A 198 3.88 6.98 -0.73
CA VAL A 198 3.16 7.52 0.43
C VAL A 198 2.74 8.97 0.23
N VAL A 199 1.75 9.41 0.99
CA VAL A 199 1.30 10.81 1.05
C VAL A 199 1.73 11.43 2.37
N SER A 200 2.41 12.57 2.32
CA SER A 200 2.87 13.28 3.52
C SER A 200 1.71 13.97 4.25
N VAL A 201 1.70 13.82 5.57
CA VAL A 201 0.74 14.47 6.47
C VAL A 201 1.47 15.24 7.57
N ALA A 202 0.99 16.43 7.87
CA ALA A 202 1.39 17.21 9.03
C ALA A 202 0.38 17.01 10.18
N MET A 203 0.87 16.71 11.38
CA MET A 203 0.04 16.52 12.58
C MET A 203 0.78 17.00 13.83
N ASP A 204 0.08 17.01 14.97
CA ASP A 204 0.70 17.24 16.27
C ASP A 204 1.76 16.16 16.56
N SER A 205 3.02 16.57 16.69
CA SER A 205 4.14 15.68 16.96
C SER A 205 4.07 14.97 18.32
N MET A 206 3.28 15.50 19.25
CA MET A 206 3.03 14.85 20.54
C MET A 206 1.96 13.77 20.45
N ALA A 207 1.11 13.81 19.42
CA ALA A 207 0.03 12.86 19.22
C ALA A 207 0.52 11.59 18.52
N LEU A 208 1.27 11.76 17.43
CA LEU A 208 1.80 10.66 16.64
C LEU A 208 3.31 10.82 16.37
N PRO A 209 4.11 9.78 16.59
CA PRO A 209 5.52 9.78 16.21
C PRO A 209 5.74 10.01 14.71
N TYR A 210 6.90 10.57 14.36
CA TYR A 210 7.33 10.69 12.96
C TYR A 210 7.31 9.31 12.28
N GLY A 211 6.84 9.27 11.05
CA GLY A 211 6.75 8.07 10.23
C GLY A 211 5.55 7.16 10.52
N THR A 212 4.64 7.58 11.42
CA THR A 212 3.38 6.85 11.64
C THR A 212 2.58 6.79 10.35
N LEU A 213 2.10 5.60 10.02
CA LEU A 213 1.21 5.39 8.88
C LEU A 213 -0.24 5.40 9.34
N ILE A 214 -1.05 6.18 8.65
CA ILE A 214 -2.50 6.26 8.83
C ILE A 214 -3.21 5.99 7.49
N ARG A 215 -4.49 5.63 7.57
CA ARG A 215 -5.43 5.61 6.44
C ARG A 215 -6.61 6.52 6.68
N ILE A 216 -7.20 6.92 5.56
CA ILE A 216 -8.40 7.74 5.52
C ILE A 216 -9.37 7.08 4.52
N PRO A 217 -10.15 6.07 4.94
CA PRO A 217 -10.98 5.26 4.04
C PRO A 217 -11.98 6.08 3.21
N GLU A 218 -12.45 7.20 3.74
CA GLU A 218 -13.38 8.09 3.05
C GLU A 218 -12.74 8.77 1.83
N ILE A 219 -11.44 9.10 1.89
CA ILE A 219 -10.68 9.62 0.75
C ILE A 219 -10.51 8.54 -0.31
N GLU A 220 -10.09 7.35 0.09
CA GLU A 220 -9.94 6.19 -0.80
C GLU A 220 -11.26 5.91 -1.55
N LYS A 221 -12.37 5.87 -0.80
CA LYS A 221 -13.72 5.66 -1.35
C LYS A 221 -14.12 6.76 -2.32
N ARG A 222 -13.86 8.03 -1.98
CA ARG A 222 -14.24 9.18 -2.81
C ARG A 222 -13.46 9.24 -4.11
N LEU A 223 -12.19 8.85 -4.09
CA LEU A 223 -11.31 8.73 -5.25
C LEU A 223 -11.51 7.41 -6.02
N ALA A 224 -12.44 6.56 -5.57
CA ALA A 224 -12.73 5.25 -6.16
C ALA A 224 -11.48 4.35 -6.31
N LEU A 225 -10.56 4.44 -5.35
CA LEU A 225 -9.35 3.62 -5.35
C LEU A 225 -9.67 2.23 -4.82
N THR A 226 -9.10 1.22 -5.49
CA THR A 226 -9.13 -0.17 -5.02
C THR A 226 -8.03 -0.46 -4.01
N GLU A 227 -6.99 0.37 -4.00
CA GLU A 227 -5.84 0.26 -3.13
C GLU A 227 -5.90 1.33 -2.04
N ALA A 228 -5.46 0.95 -0.84
CA ALA A 228 -5.36 1.87 0.29
C ALA A 228 -4.31 2.95 0.04
N ILE A 229 -4.54 4.18 0.51
CA ILE A 229 -3.53 5.24 0.45
C ILE A 229 -2.77 5.28 1.78
N PRO A 230 -1.45 5.05 1.79
CA PRO A 230 -0.61 5.24 2.96
C PRO A 230 -0.31 6.72 3.20
N PHE A 231 -0.96 7.29 4.20
CA PHE A 231 -0.68 8.63 4.71
C PHE A 231 0.38 8.56 5.81
N LYS A 232 1.51 9.23 5.63
CA LYS A 232 2.65 9.18 6.55
C LYS A 232 2.81 10.50 7.29
N VAL A 233 2.74 10.45 8.62
CA VAL A 233 2.98 11.60 9.49
C VAL A 233 4.46 11.94 9.47
N VAL A 234 4.84 12.96 8.71
CA VAL A 234 6.25 13.38 8.56
C VAL A 234 6.48 14.83 8.95
N ASP A 235 5.44 15.64 8.99
CA ASP A 235 5.59 17.06 9.20
C ASP A 235 4.83 17.56 10.44
N THR A 236 5.14 18.77 10.87
CA THR A 236 4.44 19.49 11.93
C THR A 236 4.57 20.99 11.70
N GLY A 237 3.67 21.75 12.29
CA GLY A 237 3.59 23.20 12.20
C GLY A 237 3.04 23.77 13.50
N SER A 238 3.27 25.05 13.73
CA SER A 238 2.82 25.75 14.95
C SER A 238 1.30 25.63 15.16
N ALA A 239 0.53 25.50 14.08
CA ALA A 239 -0.93 25.33 14.10
C ALA A 239 -1.40 24.00 14.72
N PHE A 240 -0.55 22.98 14.80
CA PHE A 240 -0.90 21.65 15.33
C PHE A 240 -0.46 21.43 16.78
N ILE A 241 0.34 22.31 17.37
CA ILE A 241 0.83 22.14 18.74
C ILE A 241 -0.35 22.10 19.72
N GLY A 242 -0.49 20.98 20.45
CA GLY A 242 -1.56 20.78 21.43
C GLY A 242 -2.92 20.43 20.82
N ARG A 243 -2.96 20.11 19.52
CA ARG A 243 -4.20 19.67 18.84
C ARG A 243 -4.41 18.16 18.90
N GLY A 244 -3.42 17.40 19.33
CA GLY A 244 -3.55 15.95 19.45
C GLY A 244 -3.86 15.31 18.09
N LEU A 245 -4.86 14.43 18.07
CA LEU A 245 -5.35 13.75 16.86
C LEU A 245 -6.50 14.50 16.17
N ALA A 246 -6.94 15.64 16.72
CA ALA A 246 -8.15 16.32 16.26
C ALA A 246 -7.96 17.06 14.93
N ARG A 247 -6.72 17.31 14.50
CA ARG A 247 -6.42 18.03 13.26
C ARG A 247 -5.23 17.44 12.53
N MET A 248 -5.30 17.44 11.21
CA MET A 248 -4.22 17.09 10.30
C MET A 248 -4.24 17.96 9.04
N ASP A 249 -3.08 18.11 8.40
CA ASP A 249 -2.98 18.69 7.07
C ASP A 249 -2.41 17.67 6.09
N ILE A 250 -3.08 17.51 4.95
CA ILE A 250 -2.70 16.58 3.89
C ILE A 250 -1.94 17.35 2.81
N CYS A 251 -0.76 16.86 2.43
CA CYS A 251 0.03 17.43 1.34
C CYS A 251 -0.60 17.00 0.01
N VAL A 252 -1.30 17.89 -0.69
CA VAL A 252 -2.09 17.50 -1.88
C VAL A 252 -1.33 17.70 -3.17
N GLY A 253 -0.54 18.76 -3.29
CA GLY A 253 0.16 19.07 -4.53
C GLY A 253 1.29 20.07 -4.40
N HIS A 254 1.89 20.38 -5.54
CA HIS A 254 2.99 21.33 -5.65
C HIS A 254 2.56 22.77 -5.88
N ASP A 255 1.27 23.03 -6.11
CA ASP A 255 0.75 24.38 -6.32
C ASP A 255 -0.60 24.61 -5.61
N GLN A 256 -0.93 25.88 -5.39
CA GLN A 256 -2.19 26.29 -4.79
C GLN A 256 -3.39 25.93 -5.68
N LYS A 257 -3.22 25.89 -7.01
CA LYS A 257 -4.30 25.54 -7.95
C LYS A 257 -4.82 24.13 -7.69
N THR A 258 -3.92 23.22 -7.35
CA THR A 258 -4.24 21.83 -7.03
C THR A 258 -5.09 21.77 -5.76
N ILE A 259 -4.74 22.52 -4.71
CA ILE A 259 -5.52 22.59 -3.46
C ILE A 259 -6.96 23.02 -3.73
N PHE A 260 -7.14 24.03 -4.58
CA PHE A 260 -8.46 24.59 -4.89
C PHE A 260 -9.20 23.86 -6.01
N SER A 261 -8.64 22.77 -6.55
CA SER A 261 -9.33 21.97 -7.54
C SER A 261 -10.59 21.33 -6.95
N PRO A 262 -11.68 21.17 -7.72
CA PRO A 262 -12.88 20.47 -7.28
C PRO A 262 -12.62 19.04 -6.77
N ASP A 263 -11.54 18.43 -7.26
CA ASP A 263 -11.15 17.06 -6.95
C ASP A 263 -10.60 16.91 -5.53
N PHE A 264 -10.09 17.98 -4.92
CA PHE A 264 -9.49 17.94 -3.59
C PHE A 264 -10.13 18.88 -2.58
N VAL A 265 -10.69 20.03 -3.01
CA VAL A 265 -11.24 21.06 -2.10
C VAL A 265 -12.28 20.51 -1.12
N TRP A 266 -12.98 19.43 -1.49
CA TRP A 266 -13.97 18.76 -0.64
C TRP A 266 -13.36 18.11 0.62
N ILE A 267 -12.04 17.88 0.65
CA ILE A 267 -11.32 17.37 1.82
C ILE A 267 -11.18 18.45 2.90
N SER A 268 -11.04 19.71 2.50
CA SER A 268 -10.75 20.80 3.43
C SER A 268 -11.90 21.05 4.41
N HIS A 269 -11.57 21.21 5.69
CA HIS A 269 -12.52 21.43 6.79
C HIS A 269 -13.56 20.31 6.96
N LYS A 270 -13.19 19.09 6.59
CA LYS A 270 -14.00 17.89 6.85
C LYS A 270 -13.36 17.05 7.94
N SER A 271 -14.21 16.48 8.78
CA SER A 271 -13.80 15.46 9.75
C SER A 271 -13.81 14.10 9.07
N PHE A 272 -12.72 13.37 9.25
CA PHE A 272 -12.51 12.04 8.71
C PHE A 272 -12.23 11.05 9.84
N GLU A 273 -12.63 9.80 9.63
CA GLU A 273 -12.07 8.69 10.38
C GLU A 273 -10.63 8.44 9.90
N ILE A 274 -9.67 8.58 10.83
CA ILE A 274 -8.29 8.17 10.60
C ILE A 274 -8.02 6.84 11.29
N GLN A 275 -7.41 5.92 10.57
CA GLN A 275 -7.02 4.60 11.06
C GLN A 275 -5.51 4.55 11.19
N ILE A 276 -4.99 4.43 12.41
CA ILE A 276 -3.55 4.31 12.66
C ILE A 276 -3.16 2.86 12.40
N ILE A 277 -2.13 2.63 11.59
CA ILE A 277 -1.85 1.27 11.06
C ILE A 277 -0.46 0.78 11.44
N SER A 278 0.50 1.70 11.46
CA SER A 278 1.78 1.44 12.08
C SER A 278 2.21 2.66 12.87
N ARG A 279 2.77 2.43 14.06
CA ARG A 279 3.42 3.50 14.81
C ARG A 279 4.77 3.76 14.17
N GLY A 280 5.03 5.03 13.89
CA GLY A 280 6.35 5.48 13.51
C GLY A 280 7.35 5.18 14.63
N GLN A 281 8.63 5.13 14.27
CA GLN A 281 9.66 5.06 15.28
C GLN A 281 9.77 6.44 15.95
N SER A 282 9.98 6.49 17.26
CA SER A 282 10.29 7.74 17.96
C SER A 282 11.69 8.20 17.56
N PHE A 283 11.84 8.75 16.35
CA PHE A 283 13.10 9.30 15.88
C PHE A 283 13.11 10.80 16.05
N ASP A 284 14.23 11.24 16.60
CA ASP A 284 14.72 12.61 16.57
C ASP A 284 15.38 12.78 15.20
N CYS A 285 14.96 13.76 14.40
CA CYS A 285 15.53 14.06 13.09
C CYS A 285 16.99 14.53 13.29
N ARG A 286 17.93 13.59 13.34
CA ARG A 286 19.37 13.84 13.49
C ARG A 286 20.11 13.60 12.19
#